data_AF-A0A7S2JK15-F1
#
_entry.id   AF-A0A7S2JK15-F1
#
_cell.length_a   1.000
_cell.length_b   1.000
_cell.length_c   1.000
_cell.angle_alpha   90.00
_cell.angle_beta   90.00
_cell.angle_gamma   90.00
#
_symmetry.space_group_name_H-M   'P 1'
#
loop_
_entity.id
_entity.type
_entity.pdbx_description
1 polymer ?
#
loop_
_entity_poly.entity_id
_entity_poly.type
_entity_poly.pdbx_seq_one_letter_code
_entity_poly.pdbx_strand_id
1 'polypeptide(L)'
;DKCPRQQPATPVNAMKHKIVVDGSHHAYGAWFEECNGYRNDKTKGIAVGNEEESMYMVTSGKRFNDGCCFDYGNGETNNLDDGDGTMEAIYFGDAHWQGNTGAGTGPWVGADLENGMYYGGNASTPSNLPLTHEFATVVLKGRSASFALLGGDATA
;
A
#
# COMPACT_ATOMS: atom_id res chain seq x y z
N ASP A 1 -8.55 20.72 5.10
CA ASP A 1 -8.00 19.54 4.42
C ASP A 1 -7.75 19.87 2.95
N LYS A 2 -6.55 19.57 2.44
CA LYS A 2 -6.22 19.80 1.03
C LYS A 2 -6.98 18.84 0.09
N CYS A 3 -7.45 17.71 0.62
CA CYS A 3 -8.37 16.79 -0.03
C CYS A 3 -9.66 16.69 0.80
N PRO A 4 -10.78 17.30 0.38
CA PRO A 4 -12.04 17.17 1.10
C PRO A 4 -12.53 15.72 1.04
N ARG A 5 -12.80 15.09 2.19
CA ARG A 5 -13.27 13.68 2.31
C ARG A 5 -14.56 13.35 1.52
N GLN A 6 -15.29 14.36 1.04
CA GLN A 6 -16.54 14.20 0.28
C GLN A 6 -16.40 14.55 -1.21
N GLN A 7 -15.18 14.79 -1.69
CA GLN A 7 -14.93 15.01 -3.12
C GLN A 7 -14.23 13.78 -3.71
N PRO A 8 -14.56 13.40 -4.95
CA PRO A 8 -13.82 12.36 -5.65
C PRO A 8 -12.32 12.68 -5.70
N ALA A 9 -11.50 11.65 -5.53
CA ALA A 9 -10.08 11.77 -5.79
C ALA A 9 -9.82 12.16 -7.25
N THR A 10 -8.72 12.86 -7.50
CA THR A 10 -8.32 13.25 -8.85
C THR A 10 -7.50 12.12 -9.51
N PRO A 11 -7.54 11.97 -10.85
CA PRO A 11 -6.69 11.00 -11.52
C PRO A 11 -5.23 11.46 -11.55
N VAL A 12 -4.30 10.51 -11.70
CA VAL A 12 -2.87 10.83 -11.88
C VAL A 12 -2.60 11.44 -13.25
N ASN A 13 -1.51 12.21 -13.37
CA ASN A 13 -1.02 12.68 -14.66
C ASN A 13 -0.29 11.54 -15.40
N ALA A 14 -0.89 11.06 -16.50
CA ALA A 14 -0.40 9.94 -17.30
C ALA A 14 1.01 10.14 -17.91
N MET A 15 1.50 11.38 -17.99
CA MET A 15 2.81 11.68 -18.60
C MET A 15 3.94 11.90 -17.59
N LYS A 16 3.62 11.86 -16.29
CA LYS A 16 4.51 12.37 -15.23
C LYS A 16 5.63 11.40 -14.86
N HIS A 17 5.35 10.11 -14.82
CA HIS A 17 6.34 9.11 -14.42
C HIS A 17 6.74 8.24 -15.60
N LYS A 18 7.73 8.71 -16.35
CA LYS A 18 8.33 7.96 -17.46
C LYS A 18 9.30 6.93 -16.88
N ILE A 19 9.14 5.67 -17.27
CA ILE A 19 10.01 4.57 -16.86
C ILE A 19 10.49 3.78 -18.08
N VAL A 20 11.53 2.98 -17.89
CA VAL A 20 12.04 2.04 -18.88
C VAL A 20 12.05 0.65 -18.25
N VAL A 21 11.26 -0.26 -18.80
CA VAL A 21 11.24 -1.68 -18.43
C VAL A 21 12.27 -2.40 -19.30
N ASP A 22 12.99 -3.38 -18.74
CA ASP A 22 14.04 -4.20 -19.38
C ASP A 22 15.17 -3.45 -20.12
N GLY A 23 15.34 -2.16 -19.81
CA GLY A 23 16.36 -1.31 -20.42
C GLY A 23 15.98 -0.72 -21.78
N SER A 24 14.83 -1.08 -22.36
CA SER A 24 14.43 -0.57 -23.68
C SER A 24 12.95 -0.24 -23.86
N HIS A 25 12.05 -0.83 -23.08
CA HIS A 25 10.61 -0.60 -23.24
C HIS A 25 10.15 0.60 -22.42
N HIS A 26 9.85 1.70 -23.11
CA HIS A 26 9.27 2.88 -22.48
C HIS A 26 7.83 2.63 -22.01
N ALA A 27 7.57 2.95 -20.75
CA ALA A 27 6.24 2.90 -20.16
C ALA A 27 6.01 4.11 -19.24
N TYR A 28 4.79 4.21 -18.71
CA TYR A 28 4.43 5.24 -17.74
C TYR A 28 3.88 4.58 -16.48
N GLY A 29 4.45 4.93 -15.33
CA GLY A 29 3.89 4.56 -14.04
C GLY A 29 2.80 5.53 -13.58
N ALA A 30 1.99 5.11 -12.63
CA ALA A 30 1.03 6.01 -11.97
C ALA A 30 1.76 6.88 -10.95
N TRP A 31 1.86 8.18 -11.22
CA TRP A 31 2.46 9.14 -10.28
C TRP A 31 1.39 9.75 -9.38
N PHE A 32 1.28 9.23 -8.16
CA PHE A 32 0.34 9.76 -7.19
C PHE A 32 0.87 11.03 -6.53
N GLU A 33 0.03 12.05 -6.53
CA GLU A 33 0.14 13.26 -5.72
C GLU A 33 -0.95 13.30 -4.68
N GLU A 34 -0.86 14.29 -3.78
CA GLU A 34 -1.91 14.56 -2.80
C GLU A 34 -3.28 14.64 -3.49
N CYS A 35 -4.27 13.93 -2.95
CA CYS A 35 -5.63 13.78 -3.48
C CYS A 35 -5.80 12.91 -4.74
N ASN A 36 -4.75 12.26 -5.24
CA ASN A 36 -4.92 11.25 -6.28
C ASN A 36 -5.40 9.91 -5.68
N GLY A 37 -6.23 9.18 -6.42
CA GLY A 37 -6.73 7.88 -5.96
C GLY A 37 -7.59 7.18 -7.00
N TYR A 38 -7.62 5.85 -6.91
CA TYR A 38 -8.47 4.99 -7.72
C TYR A 38 -9.18 3.99 -6.81
N ARG A 39 -10.44 3.68 -7.10
CA ARG A 39 -11.22 2.72 -6.33
C ARG A 39 -12.25 2.04 -7.23
N ASN A 40 -12.63 0.83 -6.85
CA ASN A 40 -13.79 0.15 -7.41
C ASN A 40 -14.57 -0.51 -6.28
N ASP A 41 -15.72 0.05 -5.91
CA ASP A 41 -16.59 -0.47 -4.84
C ASP A 41 -17.49 -1.63 -5.32
N LYS A 42 -17.46 -1.97 -6.62
CA LYS A 42 -18.30 -3.01 -7.23
C LYS A 42 -17.44 -4.05 -7.91
N THR A 43 -16.67 -4.78 -7.10
CA THR A 43 -15.76 -5.83 -7.56
C THR A 43 -16.48 -7.19 -7.70
N LYS A 44 -15.79 -8.15 -8.33
CA LYS A 44 -16.22 -9.54 -8.44
C LYS A 44 -15.00 -10.43 -8.28
N GLY A 45 -15.13 -11.51 -7.51
CA GLY A 45 -14.03 -12.47 -7.29
C GLY A 45 -12.89 -11.93 -6.43
N ILE A 46 -13.15 -10.87 -5.65
CA ILE A 46 -12.28 -10.40 -4.57
C ILE A 46 -12.72 -11.11 -3.29
N ALA A 47 -11.75 -11.45 -2.42
CA ALA A 47 -12.01 -12.11 -1.16
C ALA A 47 -12.91 -11.26 -0.25
N VAL A 48 -13.77 -11.92 0.52
CA VAL A 48 -14.64 -11.26 1.51
C VAL A 48 -14.61 -12.00 2.84
N GLY A 49 -14.85 -11.26 3.93
CA GLY A 49 -14.83 -11.83 5.27
C GLY A 49 -13.44 -12.33 5.64
N ASN A 50 -13.30 -13.63 5.91
CA ASN A 50 -12.03 -14.25 6.31
C ASN A 50 -11.50 -15.22 5.23
N GLU A 51 -11.88 -14.99 3.97
CA GLU A 51 -11.31 -15.70 2.82
C GLU A 51 -9.82 -15.34 2.66
N GLU A 52 -9.02 -16.28 2.15
CA GLU A 52 -7.60 -16.03 1.90
C GLU A 52 -7.41 -15.17 0.65
N GLU A 53 -6.47 -14.22 0.71
CA GLU A 53 -6.09 -13.43 -0.45
C GLU A 53 -4.60 -13.10 -0.47
N SER A 54 -4.14 -12.62 -1.62
CA SER A 54 -2.76 -12.20 -1.80
C SER A 54 -2.71 -11.15 -2.89
N MET A 55 -1.88 -10.15 -2.67
CA MET A 55 -1.72 -9.02 -3.56
C MET A 55 -0.26 -8.59 -3.59
N TYR A 56 0.13 -7.93 -4.67
CA TYR A 56 1.45 -7.33 -4.79
C TYR A 56 1.36 -6.00 -5.52
N MET A 57 2.29 -5.09 -5.23
CA MET A 57 2.54 -3.92 -6.06
C MET A 57 4.03 -3.70 -6.28
N VAL A 58 4.37 -3.08 -7.40
CA VAL A 58 5.70 -2.53 -7.65
C VAL A 58 5.61 -1.02 -7.48
N THR A 59 6.31 -0.48 -6.49
CA THR A 59 6.29 0.94 -6.13
C THR A 59 7.70 1.51 -6.06
N SER A 60 7.84 2.84 -5.97
CA SER A 60 9.15 3.45 -5.75
C SER A 60 9.50 3.50 -4.27
N GLY A 61 10.63 2.89 -3.88
CA GLY A 61 11.19 3.04 -2.54
C GLY A 61 11.77 4.42 -2.25
N LYS A 62 11.77 5.32 -3.25
CA LYS A 62 12.23 6.71 -3.13
C LYS A 62 11.10 7.72 -2.92
N ARG A 63 9.84 7.30 -3.03
CA ARG A 63 8.68 8.19 -2.96
C ARG A 63 7.64 7.65 -1.98
N PHE A 64 7.61 8.25 -0.80
CA PHE A 64 6.71 7.92 0.29
C PHE A 64 6.54 9.14 1.20
N ASN A 65 5.61 9.05 2.16
CA ASN A 65 5.47 9.97 3.28
C ASN A 65 4.81 9.26 4.47
N ASP A 66 4.66 9.99 5.57
CA ASP A 66 4.09 9.53 6.84
C ASP A 66 2.56 9.71 6.90
N GLY A 67 1.95 10.09 5.78
CA GLY A 67 0.53 10.37 5.66
C GLY A 67 -0.30 9.11 5.39
N CYS A 68 -1.57 9.17 5.80
CA CYS A 68 -2.55 8.17 5.42
C CYS A 68 -3.26 8.54 4.12
N CYS A 69 -3.41 7.61 3.17
CA CYS A 69 -2.69 6.33 3.09
C CYS A 69 -2.35 6.02 1.63
N PHE A 70 -1.19 5.38 1.40
CA PHE A 70 -0.77 4.97 0.06
C PHE A 70 -0.94 3.45 -0.06
N ASP A 71 -2.17 3.06 -0.33
CA ASP A 71 -2.58 1.66 -0.27
C ASP A 71 -2.88 1.06 -1.64
N TYR A 72 -2.71 -0.26 -1.71
CA TYR A 72 -3.23 -1.09 -2.79
C TYR A 72 -3.77 -2.41 -2.23
N GLY A 73 -5.07 -2.64 -2.37
CA GLY A 73 -5.67 -3.89 -1.92
C GLY A 73 -7.17 -3.84 -1.73
N ASN A 74 -7.64 -4.66 -0.79
CA ASN A 74 -9.03 -4.81 -0.41
C ASN A 74 -9.44 -3.73 0.61
N GLY A 75 -10.66 -3.23 0.46
CA GLY A 75 -11.23 -2.26 1.38
C GLY A 75 -12.74 -2.18 1.23
N GLU A 76 -13.38 -1.31 2.02
CA GLU A 76 -14.83 -1.24 2.14
C GLU A 76 -15.52 -0.89 0.81
N THR A 77 -16.82 -1.13 0.71
CA THR A 77 -17.58 -0.85 -0.52
C THR A 77 -18.40 0.43 -0.45
N ASN A 78 -18.32 1.15 0.68
CA ASN A 78 -19.11 2.35 0.97
C ASN A 78 -18.25 3.61 1.18
N ASN A 79 -16.92 3.49 1.15
CA ASN A 79 -15.96 4.56 1.45
C ASN A 79 -16.02 5.07 2.90
N LEU A 80 -16.46 4.24 3.82
CA LEU A 80 -16.50 4.50 5.25
C LEU A 80 -15.60 3.50 5.96
N ASP A 81 -15.05 3.93 7.08
CA ASP A 81 -14.42 3.06 8.05
C ASP A 81 -15.53 2.23 8.72
N ASP A 82 -15.55 0.93 8.41
CA ASP A 82 -16.50 -0.04 8.94
C ASP A 82 -15.91 -0.82 10.16
N GLY A 83 -14.69 -0.45 10.61
CA GLY A 83 -14.01 -0.93 11.81
C GLY A 83 -12.89 -1.96 11.58
N ASP A 84 -12.20 -2.34 12.66
CA ASP A 84 -11.05 -3.27 12.62
C ASP A 84 -11.31 -4.52 11.76
N GLY A 85 -10.40 -4.78 10.80
CA GLY A 85 -10.40 -5.96 9.94
C GLY A 85 -11.31 -5.87 8.72
N THR A 86 -11.86 -4.70 8.38
CA THR A 86 -12.67 -4.50 7.16
C THR A 86 -11.84 -4.16 5.92
N MET A 87 -10.54 -3.90 6.08
CA MET A 87 -9.57 -3.79 4.99
C MET A 87 -8.53 -4.92 5.05
N GLU A 88 -7.96 -5.23 3.89
CA GLU A 88 -6.67 -5.91 3.79
C GLU A 88 -5.94 -5.32 2.59
N ALA A 89 -5.09 -4.31 2.83
CA ALA A 89 -4.36 -3.63 1.77
C ALA A 89 -2.88 -3.50 2.07
N ILE A 90 -2.05 -3.52 1.03
CA ILE A 90 -0.65 -3.15 1.18
C ILE A 90 -0.59 -1.65 1.44
N TYR A 91 -0.04 -1.26 2.58
CA TYR A 91 0.47 0.10 2.83
C TYR A 91 1.96 0.18 2.46
N PHE A 92 2.39 1.30 1.88
CA PHE A 92 3.83 1.58 1.71
C PHE A 92 4.20 3.00 2.09
N GLY A 93 5.01 3.14 3.13
CA GLY A 93 5.50 4.42 3.64
C GLY A 93 6.16 4.29 5.01
N ASP A 94 6.23 5.39 5.75
CA ASP A 94 6.90 5.50 7.06
C ASP A 94 5.97 6.00 8.18
N ALA A 95 4.66 5.86 8.03
CA ALA A 95 3.69 6.25 9.06
C ALA A 95 3.80 5.37 10.32
N HIS A 96 3.58 5.95 11.50
CA HIS A 96 3.60 5.22 12.78
C HIS A 96 2.20 5.05 13.37
N TRP A 97 1.23 4.59 12.56
CA TRP A 97 -0.16 4.40 13.01
C TRP A 97 -0.25 3.33 14.10
N GLN A 98 -1.08 3.61 15.13
CA GLN A 98 -1.12 2.84 16.39
C GLN A 98 0.24 2.64 17.07
N GLY A 99 1.27 3.43 16.73
CA GLY A 99 2.63 3.24 17.24
C GLY A 99 3.39 2.07 16.62
N ASN A 100 2.84 1.44 15.57
CA ASN A 100 3.50 0.35 14.87
C ASN A 100 4.73 0.85 14.10
N THR A 101 5.78 0.04 14.01
CA THR A 101 7.01 0.38 13.27
C THR A 101 7.75 -0.84 12.74
N GLY A 102 8.44 -0.67 11.62
CA GLY A 102 9.50 -1.57 11.16
C GLY A 102 10.88 -1.20 11.72
N ALA A 103 11.95 -1.63 11.06
CA ALA A 103 13.30 -1.23 11.41
C ALA A 103 13.68 0.15 10.84
N GLY A 104 14.45 0.94 11.58
CA GLY A 104 14.98 2.21 11.08
C GLY A 104 13.89 3.25 10.87
N THR A 105 13.92 3.97 9.74
CA THR A 105 13.03 5.09 9.43
C THR A 105 12.13 4.84 8.23
N GLY A 106 12.00 3.59 7.77
CA GLY A 106 11.22 3.26 6.60
C GLY A 106 11.83 3.70 5.26
N PRO A 107 11.08 3.59 4.15
CA PRO A 107 9.69 3.12 4.12
C PRO A 107 9.62 1.61 4.28
N TRP A 108 8.48 1.11 4.77
CA TRP A 108 8.22 -0.31 4.95
C TRP A 108 7.02 -0.73 4.11
N VAL A 109 6.98 -2.02 3.79
CA VAL A 109 5.71 -2.68 3.45
C VAL A 109 4.92 -2.89 4.73
N GLY A 110 3.63 -2.56 4.72
CA GLY A 110 2.70 -2.81 5.83
C GLY A 110 1.38 -3.41 5.34
N ALA A 111 0.57 -3.88 6.27
CA ALA A 111 -0.83 -4.22 6.06
C ALA A 111 -1.70 -3.12 6.68
N ASP A 112 -2.49 -2.42 5.87
CA ASP A 112 -3.65 -1.69 6.36
C ASP A 112 -4.76 -2.71 6.59
N LEU A 113 -5.16 -2.87 7.86
CA LEU A 113 -6.25 -3.76 8.28
C LEU A 113 -7.44 -2.97 8.83
N GLU A 114 -7.59 -1.71 8.38
CA GLU A 114 -8.47 -0.68 8.95
C GLU A 114 -8.04 -0.29 10.37
N ASN A 115 -8.15 0.99 10.68
CA ASN A 115 -7.80 1.64 11.93
C ASN A 115 -6.32 1.50 12.35
N GLY A 116 -5.47 0.81 11.58
CA GLY A 116 -4.06 0.60 11.89
C GLY A 116 -3.22 0.06 10.74
N MET A 117 -1.97 0.54 10.66
CA MET A 117 -0.97 0.02 9.72
C MET A 117 -0.04 -0.94 10.45
N TYR A 118 0.05 -2.19 10.01
CA TYR A 118 0.80 -3.25 10.67
C TYR A 118 2.02 -3.65 9.84
N TYR A 119 3.21 -3.45 10.39
CA TYR A 119 4.49 -3.81 9.75
C TYR A 119 4.93 -5.26 10.07
N GLY A 120 4.07 -6.01 10.74
CA GLY A 120 4.27 -7.37 11.23
C GLY A 120 3.33 -7.65 12.41
N GLY A 121 3.52 -8.79 13.08
CA GLY A 121 2.64 -9.21 14.19
C GLY A 121 2.85 -8.47 15.52
N ASN A 122 3.79 -7.53 15.59
CA ASN A 122 4.12 -6.78 16.81
C ASN A 122 4.21 -5.28 16.51
N ALA A 123 4.01 -4.45 17.54
CA ALA A 123 4.16 -3.00 17.45
C ALA A 123 5.55 -2.56 16.96
N SER A 124 6.61 -3.35 17.24
CA SER A 124 7.92 -3.17 16.63
C SER A 124 8.33 -4.46 15.92
N THR A 125 8.54 -4.36 14.61
CA THR A 125 8.93 -5.49 13.76
C THR A 125 10.29 -5.20 13.10
N PRO A 126 11.42 -5.42 13.81
CA PRO A 126 12.76 -5.11 13.31
C PRO A 126 13.21 -5.98 12.12
N SER A 127 12.50 -7.07 11.84
CA SER A 127 12.72 -7.89 10.64
C SER A 127 12.15 -7.26 9.37
N ASN A 128 11.26 -6.27 9.49
CA ASN A 128 10.74 -5.53 8.36
C ASN A 128 11.69 -4.36 8.05
N LEU A 129 12.59 -4.58 7.09
CA LEU A 129 13.66 -3.66 6.74
C LEU A 129 13.17 -2.57 5.78
N PRO A 130 13.76 -1.37 5.80
CA PRO A 130 13.47 -0.33 4.82
C PRO A 130 13.67 -0.77 3.37
N LEU A 131 12.68 -0.51 2.52
CA LEU A 131 12.72 -0.81 1.09
C LEU A 131 13.00 0.47 0.30
N THR A 132 14.28 0.81 0.17
CA THR A 132 14.72 2.11 -0.42
C THR A 132 15.21 1.99 -1.86
N HIS A 133 14.91 0.90 -2.57
CA HIS A 133 15.28 0.69 -3.97
C HIS A 133 14.49 1.61 -4.91
N GLU A 134 14.99 1.87 -6.12
CA GLU A 134 14.27 2.71 -7.10
C GLU A 134 12.89 2.14 -7.39
N PHE A 135 12.82 0.82 -7.56
CA PHE A 135 11.59 0.05 -7.60
C PHE A 135 11.66 -1.08 -6.55
N ALA A 136 10.62 -1.21 -5.76
CA ALA A 136 10.45 -2.27 -4.77
C ALA A 136 9.20 -3.09 -5.12
N THR A 137 9.33 -4.42 -5.10
CA THR A 137 8.17 -5.31 -5.09
C THR A 137 7.77 -5.53 -3.65
N VAL A 138 6.49 -5.30 -3.36
CA VAL A 138 5.90 -5.53 -2.03
C VAL A 138 4.69 -6.43 -2.16
N VAL A 139 4.51 -7.33 -1.19
CA VAL A 139 3.48 -8.37 -1.20
C VAL A 139 2.83 -8.45 0.17
N LEU A 140 1.50 -8.52 0.19
CA LEU A 140 0.70 -8.89 1.34
C LEU A 140 -0.04 -10.19 1.03
N LYS A 141 -0.06 -11.11 1.99
CA LYS A 141 -0.84 -12.35 1.92
C LYS A 141 -1.64 -12.50 3.21
N GLY A 142 -2.95 -12.54 3.10
CA GLY A 142 -3.86 -12.83 4.20
C GLY A 142 -4.32 -14.28 4.19
N ARG A 143 -4.45 -14.84 5.38
CA ARG A 143 -5.20 -16.07 5.62
C ARG A 143 -5.82 -16.03 7.01
N SER A 144 -6.63 -17.01 7.34
CA SER A 144 -7.25 -17.11 8.66
C SER A 144 -6.22 -16.92 9.80
N ALA A 145 -6.42 -15.86 10.59
CA ALA A 145 -5.63 -15.48 11.76
C ALA A 145 -4.13 -15.19 11.53
N SER A 146 -3.69 -14.92 10.30
CA SER A 146 -2.31 -14.48 10.06
C SER A 146 -2.14 -13.84 8.69
N PHE A 147 -1.20 -12.89 8.59
CA PHE A 147 -0.74 -12.37 7.31
C PHE A 147 0.78 -12.51 7.18
N ALA A 148 1.28 -12.33 5.96
CA ALA A 148 2.69 -12.25 5.67
C ALA A 148 2.99 -11.03 4.79
N LEU A 149 4.10 -10.37 5.10
CA LEU A 149 4.66 -9.28 4.30
C LEU A 149 5.95 -9.75 3.64
N LEU A 150 6.09 -9.50 2.35
CA LEU A 150 7.33 -9.73 1.62
C LEU A 150 7.71 -8.46 0.87
N GLY A 151 9.02 -8.22 0.77
CA GLY A 151 9.57 -7.05 0.11
C GLY A 151 10.92 -7.36 -0.54
N GLY A 152 11.20 -6.75 -1.69
CA GLY A 152 12.47 -6.92 -2.37
C GLY A 152 12.72 -5.88 -3.45
N ASP A 153 13.98 -5.77 -3.87
CA ASP A 153 14.40 -4.94 -4.99
C ASP A 153 13.78 -5.47 -6.30
N ALA A 154 12.97 -4.64 -6.97
CA ALA A 154 12.38 -4.99 -8.26
C ALA A 154 13.28 -4.68 -9.46
N THR A 155 14.48 -4.14 -9.21
CA THR A 155 15.49 -3.82 -10.23
C THR A 155 16.61 -4.86 -10.33
N ALA A 156 16.59 -5.86 -9.43
CA ALA A 156 17.58 -6.92 -9.34
C ALA A 156 17.45 -7.98 -10.44
#